data_AF-A0A511MJI7-F1
#
_entry.id   AF-A0A511MJI7-F1
#
_cell.length_a   1.000
_cell.length_b   1.000
_cell.length_c   1.000
_cell.angle_alpha   90.00
_cell.angle_beta   90.00
_cell.angle_gamma   90.00
#
_symmetry.space_group_name_H-M   'P 1'
#
loop_
_entity.id
_entity.type
_entity.pdbx_description
1 polymer ?
#
loop_
_entity_poly.entity_id
_entity_poly.type
_entity_poly.pdbx_seq_one_letter_code
_entity_poly.pdbx_strand_id
1 'polypeptide(L)'
;MAPITIDPNAYYSAAKGLFELTTDLVSAVTETMTPALKDTFGTGGHYPAVVNWNTAYKQHTADLLATITAYAGATQQLGDVLHLAGHNWQTANYNANRDPNKGAAPVKPAVTAAPSLGTTGIPPIPGPGTSSPSEARLTFWPDSAELLLLSTLTTMAVEIPDGNTETLNRAGSGWRAFAQHPAVAEANTRLNTIAAPFDRLQAPDVPESAI
;
A
#
# COMPACT_ATOMS: atom_id res chain seq x y z
N MET A 1 -21.56 38.86 -16.28
CA MET A 1 -20.89 37.61 -15.85
C MET A 1 -20.87 37.62 -14.33
N ALA A 2 -21.53 36.66 -13.68
CA ALA A 2 -21.31 36.43 -12.26
C ALA A 2 -19.84 36.01 -12.06
N PRO A 3 -19.13 36.52 -11.03
CA PRO A 3 -17.78 36.07 -10.76
C PRO A 3 -17.80 34.58 -10.43
N ILE A 4 -16.96 33.81 -11.13
CA ILE A 4 -16.68 32.41 -10.81
C ILE A 4 -16.08 32.42 -9.40
N THR A 5 -16.88 32.08 -8.40
CA THR A 5 -16.41 31.96 -7.02
C THR A 5 -16.06 30.50 -6.76
N ILE A 6 -14.97 30.03 -7.37
CA ILE A 6 -14.39 28.75 -6.99
C ILE A 6 -13.60 28.97 -5.72
N ASP A 7 -13.93 28.22 -4.67
CA ASP A 7 -13.19 28.22 -3.42
C ASP A 7 -11.89 27.40 -3.59
N PRO A 8 -10.71 28.04 -3.60
CA PRO A 8 -9.44 27.34 -3.69
C PRO A 8 -9.21 26.35 -2.54
N ASN A 9 -9.85 26.57 -1.38
CA ASN A 9 -9.68 25.72 -0.20
C ASN A 9 -10.19 24.30 -0.39
N ALA A 10 -11.18 24.08 -1.27
CA ALA A 10 -11.63 22.73 -1.61
C ALA A 10 -10.47 21.89 -2.20
N TYR A 11 -9.71 22.49 -3.11
CA TYR A 11 -8.55 21.86 -3.75
C TYR A 11 -7.41 21.61 -2.75
N TYR A 12 -7.10 22.58 -1.90
CA TYR A 12 -6.07 22.43 -0.87
C TYR A 12 -6.44 21.38 0.18
N SER A 13 -7.69 21.34 0.60
CA SER A 13 -8.17 20.35 1.57
C SER A 13 -8.11 18.94 0.98
N ALA A 14 -8.49 18.79 -0.28
CA ALA A 14 -8.39 17.51 -0.98
C ALA A 14 -6.94 17.06 -1.18
N ALA A 15 -6.06 17.97 -1.60
CA ALA A 15 -4.62 17.70 -1.72
C ALA A 15 -4.04 17.22 -0.39
N LYS A 16 -4.35 17.92 0.71
CA LYS A 16 -3.93 17.54 2.06
C LYS A 16 -4.40 16.13 2.41
N GLY A 17 -5.67 15.79 2.17
CA GLY A 17 -6.20 14.45 2.45
C GLY A 17 -5.49 13.34 1.66
N LEU A 18 -5.09 13.61 0.41
CA LEU A 18 -4.33 12.66 -0.40
C LEU A 18 -2.88 12.48 0.10
N PHE A 19 -2.24 13.55 0.55
CA PHE A 19 -0.91 13.46 1.17
C PHE A 19 -0.96 12.69 2.50
N GLU A 20 -2.00 12.88 3.30
CA GLU A 20 -2.24 12.12 4.52
C GLU A 20 -2.47 10.64 4.22
N LEU A 21 -3.30 10.30 3.23
CA LEU A 21 -3.48 8.90 2.78
C LEU A 21 -2.16 8.24 2.39
N THR A 22 -1.31 8.98 1.67
CA THR A 22 0.00 8.50 1.26
C THR A 22 0.89 8.23 2.47
N THR A 23 0.94 9.17 3.41
CA THR A 23 1.73 9.06 4.65
C THR A 23 1.28 7.88 5.49
N ASP A 24 -0.03 7.73 5.69
CA ASP A 24 -0.60 6.65 6.50
C ASP A 24 -0.35 5.27 5.87
N LEU A 25 -0.40 5.17 4.53
CA LEU A 25 -0.08 3.93 3.84
C LEU A 25 1.41 3.58 3.99
N VAL A 26 2.30 4.56 3.88
CA VAL A 26 3.74 4.36 4.11
C VAL A 26 3.97 3.85 5.53
N SER A 27 3.33 4.45 6.54
CA SER A 27 3.38 3.94 7.93
C SER A 27 2.83 2.53 8.06
N ALA A 28 1.71 2.19 7.42
CA ALA A 28 1.19 0.82 7.42
C ALA A 28 2.21 -0.19 6.86
N VAL A 29 2.95 0.19 5.83
CA VAL A 29 4.01 -0.62 5.22
C VAL A 29 5.22 -0.77 6.16
N THR A 30 5.73 0.34 6.71
CA THR A 30 6.99 0.37 7.46
C THR A 30 6.83 -0.10 8.90
N GLU A 31 5.70 0.18 9.53
CA GLU A 31 5.47 -0.06 10.95
C GLU A 31 4.69 -1.37 11.21
N THR A 32 3.87 -1.81 10.26
CA THR A 32 3.04 -3.04 10.42
C THR A 32 3.50 -4.18 9.52
N MET A 33 3.47 -3.98 8.19
CA MET A 33 3.70 -5.07 7.23
C MET A 33 5.13 -5.58 7.26
N THR A 34 6.11 -4.68 7.09
CA THR A 34 7.53 -5.06 6.98
C THR A 34 8.04 -5.75 8.25
N PRO A 35 7.80 -5.24 9.47
CA PRO A 35 8.26 -5.90 10.70
C PRO A 35 7.60 -7.26 10.94
N ALA A 36 6.33 -7.43 10.53
CA ALA A 36 5.63 -8.70 10.71
C ALA A 36 6.09 -9.78 9.72
N LEU A 37 6.54 -9.39 8.53
CA LEU A 37 6.86 -10.32 7.45
C LEU A 37 8.36 -10.61 7.27
N LYS A 38 9.26 -9.81 7.86
CA LYS A 38 10.72 -9.96 7.68
C LYS A 38 11.28 -11.34 8.07
N ASP A 39 10.63 -12.05 8.99
CA ASP A 39 11.07 -13.34 9.52
C ASP A 39 10.13 -14.48 9.08
N THR A 40 9.71 -14.47 7.81
CA THR A 40 8.75 -15.44 7.24
C THR A 40 9.35 -16.38 6.19
N PHE A 41 10.68 -16.49 6.16
CA PHE A 41 11.34 -17.41 5.24
C PHE A 41 10.90 -18.87 5.49
N GLY A 42 10.70 -19.63 4.42
CA GLY A 42 10.42 -21.06 4.51
C GLY A 42 9.03 -21.45 5.04
N THR A 43 8.06 -20.53 5.02
CA THR A 43 6.67 -20.77 5.44
C THR A 43 6.00 -21.97 4.77
N GLY A 44 6.26 -22.20 3.48
CA GLY A 44 5.71 -23.31 2.71
C GLY A 44 6.62 -24.53 2.60
N GLY A 45 7.92 -24.38 2.86
CA GLY A 45 8.89 -25.49 2.78
C GLY A 45 9.21 -25.92 1.36
N HIS A 46 9.66 -27.17 1.21
CA HIS A 46 10.15 -27.77 -0.03
C HIS A 46 9.23 -28.88 -0.59
N TYR A 47 8.31 -29.40 0.23
CA TYR A 47 7.41 -30.51 -0.13
C TYR A 47 6.73 -30.33 -1.52
N PRO A 48 6.81 -31.27 -2.48
CA PRO A 48 6.31 -31.07 -3.85
C PRO A 48 4.85 -30.60 -3.96
N ALA A 49 3.96 -31.01 -3.08
CA ALA A 49 2.57 -30.56 -3.11
C ALA A 49 2.40 -29.06 -2.77
N VAL A 50 3.40 -28.42 -2.12
CA VAL A 50 3.36 -26.98 -1.80
C VAL A 50 3.90 -26.09 -2.90
N VAL A 51 4.46 -26.65 -3.98
CA VAL A 51 5.09 -25.85 -5.06
C VAL A 51 4.10 -24.84 -5.67
N ASN A 52 2.87 -25.28 -5.93
CA ASN A 52 1.82 -24.40 -6.46
C ASN A 52 1.43 -23.31 -5.45
N TRP A 53 1.33 -23.65 -4.16
CA TRP A 53 1.05 -22.69 -3.10
C TRP A 53 2.18 -21.67 -2.95
N ASN A 54 3.44 -22.12 -2.91
CA ASN A 54 4.64 -21.26 -2.85
C ASN A 54 4.69 -20.29 -4.03
N THR A 55 4.33 -20.77 -5.22
CA THR A 55 4.28 -19.96 -6.45
C THR A 55 3.18 -18.89 -6.35
N ALA A 56 1.97 -19.28 -5.96
CA ALA A 56 0.85 -18.37 -5.78
C ALA A 56 1.14 -17.32 -4.69
N TYR A 57 1.72 -17.71 -3.56
CA TYR A 57 2.10 -16.80 -2.48
C TYR A 57 3.09 -15.73 -2.97
N LYS A 58 4.14 -16.13 -3.70
CA LYS A 58 5.10 -15.19 -4.29
C LYS A 58 4.43 -14.23 -5.26
N GLN A 59 3.56 -14.74 -6.14
CA GLN A 59 2.85 -13.93 -7.12
C GLN A 59 1.94 -12.90 -6.44
N HIS A 60 1.07 -13.35 -5.52
CA HIS A 60 0.16 -12.46 -4.79
C HIS A 60 0.91 -11.43 -3.95
N THR A 61 2.03 -11.82 -3.34
CA THR A 61 2.89 -10.88 -2.62
C THR A 61 3.44 -9.80 -3.58
N ALA A 62 4.00 -10.20 -4.72
CA ALA A 62 4.52 -9.26 -5.72
C ALA A 62 3.45 -8.30 -6.25
N ASP A 63 2.28 -8.83 -6.60
CA ASP A 63 1.15 -8.04 -7.11
C ASP A 63 0.64 -7.04 -6.08
N LEU A 64 0.55 -7.45 -4.81
CA LEU A 64 0.15 -6.57 -3.71
C LEU A 64 1.18 -5.46 -3.49
N LEU A 65 2.48 -5.78 -3.44
CA LEU A 65 3.54 -4.78 -3.30
C LEU A 65 3.50 -3.76 -4.44
N ALA A 66 3.33 -4.21 -5.69
CA ALA A 66 3.18 -3.33 -6.84
C ALA A 66 1.94 -2.42 -6.72
N THR A 67 0.83 -2.97 -6.24
CA THR A 67 -0.42 -2.23 -6.01
C THR A 67 -0.23 -1.14 -4.94
N ILE A 68 0.43 -1.45 -3.82
CA ILE A 68 0.72 -0.50 -2.74
C ILE A 68 1.60 0.65 -3.27
N THR A 69 2.66 0.33 -4.02
CA THR A 69 3.54 1.34 -4.63
C THR A 69 2.79 2.23 -5.61
N ALA A 70 1.96 1.65 -6.48
CA ALA A 70 1.16 2.39 -7.45
C ALA A 70 0.15 3.32 -6.77
N TYR A 71 -0.55 2.82 -5.74
CA TYR A 71 -1.50 3.61 -4.97
C TYR A 71 -0.84 4.81 -4.29
N ALA A 72 0.27 4.59 -3.57
CA ALA A 72 0.99 5.67 -2.89
C ALA A 72 1.48 6.74 -3.88
N GLY A 73 1.99 6.31 -5.04
CA GLY A 73 2.40 7.24 -6.10
C GLY A 73 1.21 8.03 -6.66
N ALA A 74 0.08 7.37 -6.91
CA ALA A 74 -1.12 8.00 -7.46
C ALA A 74 -1.72 9.03 -6.50
N THR A 75 -1.86 8.71 -5.22
CA THR A 75 -2.41 9.65 -4.22
C THR A 75 -1.50 10.86 -4.05
N GLN A 76 -0.19 10.66 -4.01
CA GLN A 76 0.77 11.75 -3.91
C GLN A 76 0.74 12.67 -5.13
N GLN A 77 0.78 12.10 -6.34
CA GLN A 77 0.76 12.88 -7.58
C GLN A 77 -0.57 13.62 -7.77
N LEU A 78 -1.70 12.99 -7.45
CA LEU A 78 -2.99 13.66 -7.48
C LEU A 78 -3.07 14.78 -6.43
N GLY A 79 -2.47 14.58 -5.25
CA GLY A 79 -2.31 15.61 -4.23
C GLY A 79 -1.56 16.84 -4.78
N ASP A 80 -0.43 16.63 -5.45
CA ASP A 80 0.36 17.71 -6.08
C ASP A 80 -0.45 18.46 -7.15
N VAL A 81 -1.20 17.73 -7.99
CA VAL A 81 -2.07 18.31 -9.03
C VAL A 81 -3.16 19.18 -8.41
N LEU A 82 -3.87 18.68 -7.39
CA LEU A 82 -4.92 19.44 -6.71
C LEU A 82 -4.34 20.66 -5.97
N HIS A 83 -3.14 20.53 -5.39
CA HIS A 83 -2.47 21.64 -4.73
C HIS A 83 -2.16 22.77 -5.72
N LEU A 84 -1.65 22.43 -6.91
CA LEU A 84 -1.41 23.40 -7.99
C LEU A 84 -2.70 23.99 -8.55
N ALA A 85 -3.77 23.20 -8.68
CA ALA A 85 -5.07 23.68 -9.13
C ALA A 85 -5.67 24.71 -8.15
N GLY A 86 -5.59 24.44 -6.84
CA GLY A 86 -5.96 25.40 -5.79
C GLY A 86 -5.19 26.71 -5.92
N HIS A 87 -3.87 26.63 -6.14
CA HIS A 87 -3.06 27.82 -6.39
C HIS A 87 -3.52 28.62 -7.60
N ASN A 88 -3.82 27.96 -8.73
CA ASN A 88 -4.29 28.65 -9.93
C ASN A 88 -5.61 29.41 -9.68
N TRP A 89 -6.56 28.81 -8.97
CA TRP A 89 -7.81 29.49 -8.59
C TRP A 89 -7.56 30.64 -7.62
N GLN A 90 -6.68 30.47 -6.64
CA GLN A 90 -6.32 31.54 -5.71
C GLN A 90 -5.64 32.72 -6.43
N THR A 91 -4.75 32.45 -7.38
CA THR A 91 -4.12 33.48 -8.22
C THR A 91 -5.16 34.19 -9.09
N ALA A 92 -6.10 33.46 -9.69
CA ALA A 92 -7.19 34.06 -10.47
C ALA A 92 -8.04 35.01 -9.61
N ASN A 93 -8.42 34.58 -8.41
CA ASN A 93 -9.16 35.41 -7.44
C ASN A 93 -8.35 36.65 -7.02
N TYR A 94 -7.05 36.49 -6.76
CA TYR A 94 -6.15 37.61 -6.45
C TYR A 94 -6.07 38.61 -7.61
N ASN A 95 -5.93 38.15 -8.85
CA ASN A 95 -5.84 39.00 -10.02
C ASN A 95 -7.15 39.73 -10.33
N ALA A 96 -8.29 39.08 -10.08
CA ALA A 96 -9.62 39.68 -10.25
C ALA A 96 -9.95 40.74 -9.18
N ASN A 97 -9.38 40.62 -7.98
CA ASN A 97 -9.55 41.61 -6.93
C ASN A 97 -8.86 42.94 -7.32
N ARG A 98 -9.63 44.03 -7.40
CA ARG A 98 -9.16 45.38 -7.76
C ARG A 98 -8.80 46.24 -6.55
N ASP A 99 -8.97 45.74 -5.33
CA ASP A 99 -8.60 46.47 -4.13
C ASP A 99 -7.08 46.73 -4.12
N PRO A 100 -6.63 47.99 -4.05
CA PRO A 100 -5.20 48.32 -3.95
C PRO A 100 -4.53 47.76 -2.69
N ASN A 101 -5.30 47.37 -1.67
CA ASN A 101 -4.82 46.80 -0.41
C ASN A 101 -5.05 45.28 -0.30
N LYS A 102 -5.26 44.58 -1.43
CA LYS A 102 -5.56 43.13 -1.48
C LYS A 102 -4.46 42.17 -0.97
N GLY A 103 -3.36 42.71 -0.45
CA GLY A 103 -2.25 41.92 0.10
C GLY A 103 -1.31 41.34 -0.94
N ALA A 104 -0.49 40.37 -0.50
CA ALA A 104 0.52 39.71 -1.32
C ALA A 104 -0.09 38.67 -2.28
N ALA A 105 0.56 38.48 -3.42
CA ALA A 105 0.18 37.44 -4.37
C ALA A 105 0.38 36.04 -3.76
N PRO A 106 -0.45 35.04 -4.13
CA PRO A 106 -0.26 33.66 -3.71
C PRO A 106 1.12 33.11 -4.11
N VAL A 107 1.70 32.27 -3.24
CA VAL A 107 2.97 31.60 -3.50
C VAL A 107 2.70 30.24 -4.12
N LYS A 108 3.38 29.95 -5.23
CA LYS A 108 3.25 28.66 -5.91
C LYS A 108 3.69 27.51 -4.98
N PRO A 109 2.85 26.48 -4.79
CA PRO A 109 3.22 25.33 -3.96
C PRO A 109 4.34 24.53 -4.63
N ALA A 110 5.18 23.91 -3.79
CA ALA A 110 6.13 22.92 -4.23
C ALA A 110 5.39 21.62 -4.61
N VAL A 111 5.91 20.92 -5.62
CA VAL A 111 5.47 19.57 -5.98
C VAL A 111 6.45 18.57 -5.43
N THR A 112 6.00 17.34 -5.19
CA THR A 112 6.89 16.36 -4.61
C THR A 112 7.92 15.88 -5.64
N ALA A 113 9.20 15.88 -5.24
CA ALA A 113 10.30 15.55 -6.13
C ALA A 113 10.45 14.04 -6.42
N ALA A 114 10.01 13.19 -5.49
CA ALA A 114 10.13 11.73 -5.59
C ALA A 114 8.89 11.01 -5.04
N PRO A 115 8.52 9.85 -5.61
CA PRO A 115 7.42 9.03 -5.08
C PRO A 115 7.70 8.57 -3.63
N SER A 116 6.69 8.56 -2.77
CA SER A 116 6.80 8.23 -1.34
C SER A 116 7.30 6.79 -1.07
N LEU A 117 7.08 5.87 -2.00
CA LEU A 117 7.63 4.50 -1.99
C LEU A 117 8.62 4.26 -3.15
N GLY A 118 9.18 5.33 -3.72
CA GLY A 118 10.08 5.30 -4.87
C GLY A 118 11.57 5.09 -4.50
N THR A 119 12.38 4.82 -5.53
CA THR A 119 13.83 4.50 -5.55
C THR A 119 14.32 3.36 -4.65
N THR A 120 13.95 3.32 -3.36
CA THR A 120 14.32 2.25 -2.43
C THR A 120 13.26 1.15 -2.34
N GLY A 121 12.01 1.46 -2.72
CA GLY A 121 10.91 0.50 -2.77
C GLY A 121 10.47 -0.03 -1.41
N ILE A 122 9.56 -1.00 -1.44
CA ILE A 122 9.21 -1.82 -0.27
C ILE A 122 10.26 -2.93 -0.15
N PRO A 123 10.83 -3.19 1.05
CA PRO A 123 11.75 -4.30 1.23
C PRO A 123 11.15 -5.62 0.74
N PRO A 124 11.95 -6.50 0.11
CA PRO A 124 11.45 -7.76 -0.39
C PRO A 124 10.97 -8.64 0.76
N ILE A 125 9.78 -9.21 0.62
CA ILE A 125 9.26 -10.19 1.57
C ILE A 125 9.98 -11.53 1.34
N PRO A 126 10.45 -12.22 2.41
CA PRO A 126 11.10 -13.51 2.28
C PRO A 126 10.28 -14.53 1.48
N GLY A 127 10.98 -15.35 0.69
CA GLY A 127 10.35 -16.40 -0.09
C GLY A 127 9.75 -17.50 0.80
N PRO A 128 8.60 -18.08 0.40
CA PRO A 128 7.94 -19.12 1.19
C PRO A 128 8.62 -20.50 1.09
N GLY A 129 9.38 -20.75 0.03
CA GLY A 129 9.99 -22.05 -0.22
C GLY A 129 11.41 -22.18 0.32
N THR A 130 11.84 -23.42 0.57
CA THR A 130 13.23 -23.78 0.91
C THR A 130 13.85 -24.69 -0.16
N SER A 131 15.18 -24.70 -0.25
CA SER A 131 15.94 -25.57 -1.18
C SER A 131 16.22 -26.96 -0.60
N SER A 132 16.07 -27.12 0.71
CA SER A 132 16.22 -28.35 1.46
C SER A 132 15.17 -28.37 2.56
N PRO A 133 14.87 -29.55 3.13
CA PRO A 133 13.86 -29.58 4.16
C PRO A 133 14.26 -28.76 5.39
N SER A 134 13.28 -28.05 5.96
CA SER A 134 13.50 -27.07 7.03
C SER A 134 14.06 -27.72 8.30
N GLU A 135 14.88 -27.00 9.06
CA GLU A 135 15.26 -27.40 10.43
C GLU A 135 14.05 -27.35 11.39
N ALA A 136 13.02 -26.57 11.06
CA ALA A 136 11.77 -26.48 11.80
C ALA A 136 10.72 -27.54 11.40
N ARG A 137 11.16 -28.64 10.76
CA ARG A 137 10.29 -29.79 10.43
C ARG A 137 9.81 -30.48 11.71
N LEU A 138 8.83 -31.39 11.58
CA LEU A 138 8.50 -32.33 12.64
C LEU A 138 9.75 -33.13 13.03
N THR A 139 10.25 -32.89 14.24
CA THR A 139 11.32 -33.67 14.86
C THR A 139 10.72 -34.80 15.69
N PHE A 140 11.38 -35.96 15.73
CA PHE A 140 10.93 -37.10 16.52
C PHE A 140 11.89 -37.36 17.67
N TRP A 141 11.33 -37.62 18.86
CA TRP A 141 12.13 -38.05 20.00
C TRP A 141 11.94 -39.56 20.24
N PRO A 142 13.02 -40.33 20.44
CA PRO A 142 14.43 -39.93 20.33
C PRO A 142 14.89 -39.75 18.88
N ASP A 143 15.93 -38.96 18.64
CA ASP A 143 16.48 -38.64 17.30
C ASP A 143 16.81 -39.89 16.46
N SER A 144 17.14 -41.01 17.11
CA SER A 144 17.39 -42.29 16.44
C SER A 144 16.14 -42.91 15.79
N ALA A 145 14.94 -42.61 16.30
CA ALA A 145 13.67 -43.01 15.71
C ALA A 145 13.30 -42.14 14.50
N GLU A 146 13.74 -40.88 14.46
CA GLU A 146 13.53 -39.98 13.32
C GLU A 146 14.18 -40.54 12.05
N LEU A 147 15.46 -40.93 12.12
CA LEU A 147 16.17 -41.49 10.97
C LEU A 147 15.50 -42.78 10.45
N LEU A 148 15.01 -43.63 11.34
CA LEU A 148 14.39 -44.91 10.98
C LEU A 148 12.98 -44.72 10.40
N LEU A 149 12.21 -43.76 10.94
CA LEU A 149 10.90 -43.41 10.42
C LEU A 149 11.01 -42.67 9.08
N LEU A 150 11.88 -41.65 8.98
CA LEU A 150 12.12 -40.92 7.75
C LEU A 150 12.64 -41.84 6.64
N SER A 151 13.55 -42.77 6.95
CA SER A 151 14.04 -43.76 5.98
C SER A 151 12.95 -44.75 5.56
N THR A 152 12.08 -45.18 6.48
CA THR A 152 10.93 -46.04 6.15
C THR A 152 9.90 -45.31 5.29
N LEU A 153 9.56 -44.07 5.64
CA LEU A 153 8.62 -43.24 4.90
C LEU A 153 9.15 -42.89 3.49
N THR A 154 10.43 -42.55 3.37
CA THR A 154 11.07 -42.36 2.05
C THR A 154 11.12 -43.65 1.24
N THR A 155 11.38 -44.81 1.86
CA THR A 155 11.30 -46.13 1.19
C THR A 155 9.88 -46.43 0.71
N MET A 156 8.86 -45.96 1.43
CA MET A 156 7.45 -46.06 1.06
C MET A 156 7.00 -44.94 0.09
N ALA A 157 7.92 -44.09 -0.38
CA ALA A 157 7.63 -42.90 -1.20
C ALA A 157 6.60 -41.93 -0.55
N VAL A 158 6.54 -41.91 0.79
CA VAL A 158 5.74 -40.96 1.56
C VAL A 158 6.55 -39.69 1.73
N GLU A 159 6.13 -38.64 1.04
CA GLU A 159 6.67 -37.29 1.17
C GLU A 159 6.08 -36.60 2.41
N ILE A 160 6.91 -35.83 3.14
CA ILE A 160 6.54 -35.24 4.43
C ILE A 160 6.53 -33.72 4.30
N PRO A 161 5.44 -33.04 4.70
CA PRO A 161 5.41 -31.59 4.78
C PRO A 161 6.49 -31.04 5.71
N ASP A 162 7.24 -30.06 5.23
CA ASP A 162 8.41 -29.49 5.90
C ASP A 162 8.33 -27.95 6.02
N GLY A 163 7.15 -27.38 5.78
CA GLY A 163 6.87 -25.97 6.01
C GLY A 163 6.91 -25.62 7.50
N ASN A 164 7.37 -24.41 7.82
CA ASN A 164 7.40 -23.92 9.19
C ASN A 164 6.05 -23.29 9.56
N THR A 165 5.31 -23.96 10.46
CA THR A 165 3.97 -23.53 10.87
C THR A 165 3.97 -22.24 11.69
N GLU A 166 5.05 -21.97 12.44
CA GLU A 166 5.21 -20.71 13.17
C GLU A 166 5.38 -19.54 12.20
N THR A 167 6.27 -19.68 11.21
CA THR A 167 6.47 -18.63 10.22
C THR A 167 5.24 -18.47 9.32
N LEU A 168 4.51 -19.55 9.01
CA LEU A 168 3.22 -19.49 8.33
C LEU A 168 2.18 -18.71 9.12
N ASN A 169 2.07 -18.96 10.43
CA ASN A 169 1.17 -18.20 11.30
C ASN A 169 1.59 -16.73 11.41
N ARG A 170 2.90 -16.46 11.48
CA ARG A 170 3.46 -15.10 11.48
C ARG A 170 3.13 -14.37 10.18
N ALA A 171 3.33 -15.00 9.03
CA ALA A 171 2.97 -14.44 7.73
C ALA A 171 1.47 -14.13 7.64
N GLY A 172 0.62 -15.10 8.01
CA GLY A 172 -0.83 -14.91 8.02
C GLY A 172 -1.29 -13.79 8.95
N SER A 173 -0.66 -13.67 10.12
CA SER A 173 -0.94 -12.59 11.08
C SER A 173 -0.46 -11.24 10.57
N GLY A 174 0.72 -11.17 9.94
CA GLY A 174 1.26 -9.94 9.36
C GLY A 174 0.41 -9.40 8.21
N TRP A 175 0.01 -10.26 7.27
CA TRP A 175 -0.88 -9.87 6.18
C TRP A 175 -2.24 -9.40 6.69
N ARG A 176 -2.80 -10.09 7.71
CA ARG A 176 -4.06 -9.70 8.34
C ARG A 176 -3.95 -8.34 9.04
N ALA A 177 -2.87 -8.11 9.78
CA ALA A 177 -2.63 -6.84 10.46
C ALA A 177 -2.51 -5.68 9.46
N PHE A 178 -1.79 -5.89 8.35
CA PHE A 178 -1.70 -4.89 7.28
C PHE A 178 -3.08 -4.60 6.66
N ALA A 179 -3.86 -5.63 6.32
CA ALA A 179 -5.19 -5.48 5.74
C ALA A 179 -6.18 -4.76 6.68
N GLN A 180 -6.02 -4.93 7.99
CA GLN A 180 -6.86 -4.31 9.02
C GLN A 180 -6.38 -2.91 9.43
N HIS A 181 -5.19 -2.49 8.99
CA HIS A 181 -4.68 -1.16 9.29
C HIS A 181 -5.64 -0.11 8.71
N PRO A 182 -6.04 0.94 9.47
CA PRO A 182 -7.02 1.93 9.01
C PRO A 182 -6.66 2.58 7.66
N ALA A 183 -5.37 2.81 7.42
CA ALA A 183 -4.86 3.32 6.13
C ALA A 183 -5.27 2.46 4.91
N VAL A 184 -5.45 1.14 5.11
CA VAL A 184 -5.85 0.18 4.08
C VAL A 184 -7.36 -0.06 4.13
N ALA A 185 -7.89 -0.38 5.32
CA ALA A 185 -9.29 -0.76 5.50
C ALA A 185 -10.27 0.39 5.17
N GLU A 186 -9.88 1.63 5.42
CA GLU A 186 -10.73 2.82 5.23
C GLU A 186 -10.38 3.64 3.99
N ALA A 187 -9.41 3.17 3.17
CA ALA A 187 -8.89 3.91 2.02
C ALA A 187 -10.01 4.42 1.09
N ASN A 188 -10.96 3.55 0.74
CA ASN A 188 -12.09 3.91 -0.13
C ASN A 188 -12.99 5.00 0.50
N THR A 189 -13.34 4.85 1.78
CA THR A 189 -14.16 5.83 2.50
C THR A 189 -13.49 7.20 2.55
N ARG A 190 -12.17 7.22 2.80
CA ARG A 190 -11.38 8.46 2.84
C ARG A 190 -11.28 9.12 1.47
N LEU A 191 -11.06 8.35 0.41
CA LEU A 191 -11.08 8.86 -0.97
C LEU A 191 -12.43 9.48 -1.33
N ASN A 192 -13.54 8.82 -0.99
CA ASN A 192 -14.88 9.38 -1.22
C ASN A 192 -15.12 10.66 -0.42
N THR A 193 -14.62 10.73 0.82
CA THR A 193 -14.68 11.95 1.65
C THR A 193 -13.88 13.10 1.04
N ILE A 194 -12.71 12.80 0.48
CA ILE A 194 -11.86 13.76 -0.23
C ILE A 194 -12.52 14.26 -1.52
N ALA A 195 -13.25 13.38 -2.22
CA ALA A 195 -13.92 13.71 -3.48
C ALA A 195 -15.24 14.48 -3.29
N ALA A 196 -16.00 14.23 -2.22
CA ALA A 196 -17.34 14.78 -2.00
C ALA A 196 -17.49 16.31 -2.14
N PRO A 197 -16.50 17.15 -1.77
CA PRO A 197 -16.61 18.60 -1.98
C PRO A 197 -16.69 18.99 -3.48
N PHE A 198 -16.13 18.17 -4.38
CA PHE A 198 -16.12 18.47 -5.81
C PHE A 198 -17.47 18.25 -6.49
N ASP A 199 -18.36 17.41 -5.93
CA ASP A 199 -19.72 17.19 -6.45
C ASP A 199 -20.57 18.47 -6.46
N ARG A 200 -20.18 19.47 -5.67
CA ARG A 200 -20.90 20.75 -5.51
C ARG A 200 -20.19 21.93 -6.17
N LEU A 201 -19.00 21.72 -6.74
CA LEU A 201 -18.25 22.79 -7.39
C LEU A 201 -18.81 23.06 -8.79
N GLN A 202 -19.38 24.25 -8.97
CA GLN A 202 -19.68 24.80 -10.29
C GLN A 202 -18.41 25.43 -10.86
N ALA A 203 -17.62 24.64 -11.58
CA ALA A 203 -16.57 25.15 -12.46
C ALA A 203 -17.11 25.27 -13.89
N PRO A 204 -16.67 26.26 -14.69
CA PRO A 204 -17.06 26.37 -16.11
C PRO A 204 -16.74 25.12 -16.94
N ASP A 205 -15.84 24.28 -16.42
CA ASP A 205 -15.28 23.10 -17.06
C ASP A 205 -16.14 21.84 -16.82
N VAL A 206 -17.17 21.93 -15.96
CA VAL A 206 -18.16 20.87 -15.74
C VAL A 206 -19.38 21.18 -16.62
N PRO A 207 -19.64 20.43 -17.71
CA PRO A 207 -20.79 20.70 -18.55
C PRO A 207 -22.09 20.57 -17.75
N GLU A 208 -23.00 21.52 -17.92
CA GLU A 208 -24.26 21.68 -17.19
C GLU A 208 -25.28 20.53 -17.41
N SER A 209 -24.90 19.48 -18.14
CA SER A 209 -25.77 18.37 -18.48
C SER A 209 -25.04 17.03 -18.40
N ALA A 210 -24.93 16.49 -17.18
CA ALA A 210 -24.73 15.07 -16.92
C ALA A 210 -25.43 14.69 -15.60
N ILE A 211 -26.75 14.93 -15.56
CA ILE A 211 -27.68 14.24 -14.66
C ILE A 211 -28.70 13.53 -15.54
#